data_AF-A0A1V8RRJ1-F1
#
_entry.id   AF-A0A1V8RRJ1-F1
#
_cell.length_a   1.000
_cell.length_b   1.000
_cell.length_c   1.000
_cell.angle_alpha   90.00
_cell.angle_beta   90.00
_cell.angle_gamma   90.00
#
_symmetry.space_group_name_H-M   'P 1'
#
loop_
_entity.id
_entity.type
_entity.pdbx_description
1 polymer ?
#
loop_
_entity_poly.entity_id
_entity_poly.type
_entity_poly.pdbx_seq_one_letter_code
_entity_poly.pdbx_strand_id
1 'polypeptide(L)'
;MNASHAGSCLCGSVRIMAHGRLRDVVYCHCSQCRKQSGHYYAATNVANEDLRVEGEDNITWYRSSDFAQRGFCKTCGSALFWKPQEGDYTSVLAGLFDTPTGLQGGCHIFVSDKGDYYDIGDRLPRFERSTPSIKVADD
;
A
#
# COMPACT_ATOMS: atom_id res chain seq x y z
N MET A 1 3.68 -24.29 5.22
CA MET A 1 4.35 -23.27 6.05
C MET A 1 3.65 -21.96 5.76
N ASN A 2 3.08 -21.30 6.76
CA ASN A 2 2.45 -20.00 6.52
C ASN A 2 3.56 -19.00 6.16
N ALA A 3 3.47 -18.38 4.98
CA ALA A 3 4.44 -17.38 4.56
C ALA A 3 4.43 -16.21 5.56
N SER A 4 5.60 -15.61 5.78
CA SER A 4 5.74 -14.43 6.64
C SER A 4 6.62 -13.41 5.92
N HIS A 5 6.19 -12.15 5.95
CA HIS A 5 6.87 -11.03 5.31
C HIS A 5 7.19 -10.01 6.39
N ALA A 6 8.48 -9.83 6.68
CA ALA A 6 8.97 -8.84 7.63
C ALA A 6 9.44 -7.59 6.88
N GLY A 7 9.44 -6.47 7.57
CA GLY A 7 9.88 -5.20 7.00
C GLY A 7 9.85 -4.06 8.00
N SER A 8 10.22 -2.88 7.53
CA SER A 8 10.19 -1.67 8.34
C SER A 8 10.05 -0.40 7.52
N CYS A 9 9.72 0.71 8.18
CA CYS A 9 9.93 2.04 7.62
C CYS A 9 11.43 2.33 7.45
N LEU A 10 11.78 3.39 6.71
CA LEU A 10 13.18 3.74 6.40
C LEU A 10 14.07 3.89 7.63
N CYS A 11 13.56 4.48 8.72
CA CYS A 11 14.32 4.66 9.96
C CYS A 11 14.22 3.47 10.94
N GLY A 12 13.49 2.41 10.60
CA GLY A 12 13.31 1.23 11.45
C GLY A 12 12.43 1.43 12.68
N SER A 13 11.88 2.63 12.91
CA SER A 13 11.04 2.94 14.08
C SER A 13 9.64 2.33 14.04
N VAL A 14 9.20 1.87 12.86
CA VAL A 14 7.99 1.07 12.67
C VAL A 14 8.41 -0.22 11.98
N ARG A 15 8.11 -1.36 12.58
CA ARG A 15 8.37 -2.68 12.00
C ARG A 15 7.05 -3.40 11.74
N ILE A 16 7.02 -4.14 10.66
CA ILE A 16 5.84 -4.88 10.21
C ILE A 16 6.16 -6.37 10.11
N MET A 17 5.19 -7.19 10.46
CA MET A 17 5.19 -8.61 10.18
C MET A 17 3.81 -8.99 9.66
N ALA A 18 3.76 -9.43 8.41
CA ALA A 18 2.53 -9.88 7.75
C ALA A 18 2.58 -11.39 7.55
N HIS A 19 1.53 -12.08 7.96
CA HIS A 19 1.41 -13.53 7.86
C HIS A 19 0.46 -13.94 6.73
N GLY A 20 0.63 -15.18 6.28
CA GLY A 20 -0.26 -15.78 5.29
C GLY A 20 -0.01 -15.29 3.86
N ARG A 21 -1.01 -15.50 3.01
CA ARG A 21 -0.92 -15.12 1.59
C ARG A 21 -1.32 -13.66 1.44
N LEU A 22 -0.40 -12.87 0.93
CA LEU A 22 -0.64 -11.48 0.57
C LEU A 22 -1.27 -11.39 -0.83
N ARG A 23 -2.14 -10.39 -1.04
CA ARG A 23 -2.68 -10.08 -2.38
C ARG A 23 -1.55 -9.63 -3.31
N ASP A 24 -1.65 -9.91 -4.61
CA ASP A 24 -0.70 -9.35 -5.58
C ASP A 24 -0.63 -7.82 -5.47
N VAL A 25 0.51 -7.21 -5.78
CA VAL A 25 0.73 -5.77 -5.62
C VAL A 25 -0.15 -5.00 -6.61
N VAL A 26 -0.93 -4.05 -6.09
CA VAL A 26 -1.64 -3.07 -6.91
C VAL A 26 -0.81 -1.80 -6.98
N TYR A 27 -0.64 -1.32 -8.21
CA TYR A 27 -0.02 -0.04 -8.51
C TYR A 27 -1.11 1.02 -8.69
N CYS A 28 -1.33 1.83 -7.66
CA CYS A 28 -2.36 2.87 -7.66
C CYS A 28 -1.77 4.21 -8.07
N HIS A 29 -2.27 4.73 -9.19
CA HIS A 29 -1.76 5.92 -9.86
C HIS A 29 -2.51 7.21 -9.51
N CYS A 30 -3.51 7.17 -8.61
CA CYS A 30 -4.34 8.33 -8.28
C CYS A 30 -3.54 9.50 -7.67
N SER A 31 -4.13 10.70 -7.72
CA SER A 31 -3.43 11.93 -7.32
C SER A 31 -2.91 11.93 -5.88
N GLN A 32 -3.65 11.31 -4.95
CA GLN A 32 -3.21 11.17 -3.57
C GLN A 32 -1.96 10.29 -3.44
N CYS A 33 -1.91 9.16 -4.14
CA CYS A 33 -0.76 8.25 -4.14
C CYS A 33 0.47 8.93 -4.76
N ARG A 34 0.27 9.69 -5.86
CA ARG A 34 1.33 10.53 -6.47
C ARG A 34 1.87 11.58 -5.55
N LYS A 35 0.99 12.36 -4.94
CA LYS A 35 1.41 13.45 -4.05
C LYS A 35 2.10 12.94 -2.78
N GLN A 36 1.77 11.74 -2.30
CA GLN A 36 2.37 11.21 -1.07
C GLN A 36 3.68 10.45 -1.29
N SER A 37 3.85 9.78 -2.43
CA SER A 37 5.08 9.00 -2.71
C SER A 37 6.04 9.64 -3.71
N GLY A 38 5.59 10.65 -4.47
CA GLY A 38 6.29 11.13 -5.66
C GLY A 38 6.10 10.24 -6.89
N HIS A 39 5.39 9.11 -6.79
CA HIS A 39 5.12 8.19 -7.89
C HIS A 39 3.77 7.44 -7.67
N TYR A 40 3.57 6.22 -8.15
CA TYR A 40 2.40 5.45 -7.71
C TYR A 40 2.63 4.79 -6.35
N TYR A 41 1.54 4.43 -5.67
CA TYR A 41 1.61 3.50 -4.55
C TYR A 41 1.73 2.07 -5.10
N ALA A 42 2.72 1.32 -4.63
CA ALA A 42 2.78 -0.13 -4.76
C ALA A 42 2.33 -0.74 -3.44
N ALA A 43 1.14 -1.34 -3.38
CA ALA A 43 0.59 -1.88 -2.15
C ALA A 43 0.05 -3.31 -2.32
N THR A 44 0.34 -4.15 -1.34
CA THR A 44 -0.33 -5.43 -1.13
C THR A 44 -1.44 -5.26 -0.08
N ASN A 45 -2.19 -6.33 0.20
CA ASN A 45 -3.24 -6.35 1.20
C ASN A 45 -3.05 -7.53 2.16
N VAL A 46 -3.26 -7.29 3.46
CA VAL A 46 -3.17 -8.28 4.53
C VAL A 46 -4.41 -8.18 5.42
N ALA A 47 -4.92 -9.32 5.90
CA ALA A 47 -5.96 -9.33 6.92
C ALA A 47 -5.44 -8.66 8.20
N ASN A 48 -6.29 -7.92 8.91
CA ASN A 48 -5.90 -7.19 10.11
C ASN A 48 -5.41 -8.13 11.21
N GLU A 49 -5.95 -9.34 11.30
CA GLU A 49 -5.52 -10.36 12.25
C GLU A 49 -4.13 -10.95 11.96
N ASP A 50 -3.71 -10.89 10.68
CA ASP A 50 -2.43 -11.39 10.18
C ASP A 50 -1.34 -10.31 10.13
N LEU A 51 -1.66 -9.07 10.51
CA LEU A 51 -0.71 -7.95 10.54
C LEU A 51 -0.29 -7.62 11.97
N ARG A 52 1.01 -7.74 12.24
CA ARG A 52 1.64 -7.25 13.47
C ARG A 52 2.47 -6.01 13.16
N VAL A 53 2.34 -4.99 14.01
CA VAL A 53 3.06 -3.73 13.89
C VAL A 53 3.71 -3.39 15.21
N GLU A 54 5.02 -3.14 15.19
CA GLU A 54 5.76 -2.60 16.33
C GLU A 54 6.05 -1.11 16.09
N GLY A 55 6.02 -0.32 17.17
CA GLY A 55 6.28 1.11 17.10
C GLY A 55 5.10 1.94 16.58
N GLU A 56 3.86 1.52 16.90
CA GLU A 56 2.64 2.21 16.47
C GLU A 56 2.59 3.69 16.88
N ASP A 57 3.21 4.05 18.02
CA ASP A 57 3.35 5.44 18.45
C ASP A 57 4.15 6.31 17.46
N ASN A 58 4.93 5.71 16.57
CA ASN A 58 5.66 6.39 15.49
C ASN A 58 4.85 6.51 14.19
N ILE A 59 3.58 6.11 14.19
CA ILE A 59 2.68 6.22 13.04
C ILE A 59 1.79 7.45 13.23
N THR A 60 1.75 8.30 12.21
CA THR A 60 0.70 9.31 12.06
C THR A 60 -0.35 8.80 11.09
N TRP A 61 -1.61 8.84 11.52
CA TRP A 61 -2.77 8.52 10.68
C TRP A 61 -3.41 9.80 10.14
N TYR A 62 -3.53 9.88 8.82
CA TYR A 62 -4.22 10.97 8.13
C TYR A 62 -5.48 10.42 7.47
N ARG A 63 -6.65 10.93 7.89
CA ARG A 63 -7.94 10.61 7.25
C ARG A 63 -7.97 11.26 5.86
N SER A 64 -7.57 10.50 4.85
CA SER A 64 -7.46 10.97 3.47
C SER A 64 -8.80 11.12 2.74
N SER A 65 -9.84 10.49 3.28
CA SER A 65 -11.24 10.58 2.85
C SER A 65 -12.14 10.04 3.97
N ASP A 66 -13.46 10.14 3.79
CA ASP A 66 -14.41 9.46 4.68
C ASP A 66 -14.31 7.94 4.60
N PHE A 67 -13.80 7.41 3.48
CA PHE A 67 -13.66 5.98 3.26
C PHE A 67 -12.39 5.38 3.86
N ALA A 68 -11.28 6.12 3.91
CA ALA A 68 -9.99 5.56 4.27
C ALA A 68 -9.00 6.55 4.88
N GLN A 69 -8.10 6.00 5.69
CA GLN A 69 -6.96 6.70 6.28
C GLN A 69 -5.64 6.13 5.77
N ARG A 70 -4.59 6.95 5.88
CA ARG A 70 -3.23 6.64 5.45
C ARG A 70 -2.30 6.76 6.64
N GLY A 71 -1.49 5.72 6.86
CA GLY A 71 -0.49 5.69 7.92
C GLY A 71 0.89 6.02 7.35
N PHE A 72 1.63 6.91 7.99
CA PHE A 72 3.02 7.21 7.64
C PHE A 72 3.89 7.33 8.88
N CYS A 73 5.18 7.03 8.76
CA CYS A 73 6.11 7.17 9.86
C CYS A 73 6.34 8.65 10.17
N LYS A 74 6.09 9.09 11.40
CA LYS A 74 6.27 10.48 11.83
C LYS A 74 7.73 10.95 11.85
N THR A 75 8.68 10.00 11.79
CA THR A 75 10.13 10.27 11.84
C THR A 75 10.73 10.38 10.45
N CYS A 76 10.54 9.38 9.59
CA CYS A 76 11.17 9.34 8.25
C CYS A 76 10.21 9.65 7.10
N GLY A 77 8.91 9.82 7.37
CA GLY A 77 7.91 10.12 6.33
C GLY A 77 7.52 8.94 5.43
N SER A 78 8.09 7.73 5.63
CA SER A 78 7.70 6.56 4.84
C SER A 78 6.19 6.36 4.90
N ALA A 79 5.55 6.28 3.73
CA ALA A 79 4.18 5.80 3.61
C ALA A 79 4.13 4.33 4.03
N LEU A 80 3.24 4.01 4.98
CA LEU A 80 3.18 2.67 5.58
C LEU A 80 1.93 1.90 5.17
N PHE A 81 0.78 2.57 5.31
CA PHE A 81 -0.51 1.92 5.19
C PHE A 81 -1.52 2.75 4.43
N TRP A 82 -2.43 2.06 3.75
CA TRP A 82 -3.75 2.56 3.42
C TRP A 82 -4.76 1.62 4.09
N LYS A 83 -5.70 2.18 4.85
CA LYS A 83 -6.65 1.40 5.65
C LYS A 83 -8.06 1.95 5.46
N PRO A 84 -9.02 1.15 4.98
CA PRO A 84 -10.41 1.59 4.92
C PRO A 84 -10.94 1.78 6.35
N GLN A 85 -11.90 2.68 6.53
CA GLN A 85 -12.55 2.86 7.84
C GLN A 85 -13.34 1.61 8.23
N GLU A 86 -13.97 0.99 7.24
CA GLU A 86 -14.70 -0.27 7.38
C GLU A 86 -14.00 -1.37 6.59
N GLY A 87 -13.63 -2.46 7.27
CA GLY A 87 -12.95 -3.59 6.65
C GLY A 87 -12.06 -4.35 7.62
N ASP A 88 -11.79 -5.60 7.27
CA ASP A 88 -10.97 -6.54 8.04
C ASP A 88 -9.54 -6.64 7.49
N TYR A 89 -9.10 -5.67 6.69
CA TYR A 89 -7.79 -5.67 6.06
C TYR A 89 -7.09 -4.31 6.12
N THR A 90 -5.77 -4.35 5.94
CA THR A 90 -4.91 -3.18 5.79
C THR A 90 -4.04 -3.36 4.55
N SER A 91 -4.00 -2.34 3.68
CA SER A 91 -3.05 -2.33 2.58
C SER A 91 -1.69 -1.84 3.08
N VAL A 92 -0.66 -2.64 2.84
CA VAL A 92 0.72 -2.37 3.27
C VAL A 92 1.54 -1.99 2.05
N LEU A 93 2.32 -0.91 2.15
CA LEU A 93 3.21 -0.51 1.06
C LEU A 93 4.27 -1.59 0.84
N ALA A 94 4.36 -2.09 -0.39
CA ALA A 94 5.20 -3.25 -0.73
C ALA A 94 6.69 -2.98 -0.50
N GLY A 95 7.12 -1.72 -0.61
CA GLY A 95 8.51 -1.30 -0.38
C GLY A 95 8.96 -1.31 1.09
N LEU A 96 8.06 -1.62 2.03
CA LEU A 96 8.44 -1.80 3.43
C LEU A 96 9.07 -3.17 3.70
N PHE A 97 8.73 -4.18 2.89
CA PHE A 97 9.17 -5.56 3.12
C PHE A 97 10.64 -5.75 2.72
N ASP A 98 11.36 -6.51 3.54
CA ASP A 98 12.75 -6.84 3.30
C ASP A 98 12.89 -7.75 2.07
N THR A 99 13.97 -7.55 1.31
CA THR A 99 14.24 -8.36 0.12
C THR A 99 14.93 -9.69 0.47
N PRO A 100 14.62 -10.79 -0.24
CA PRO A 100 13.66 -10.89 -1.34
C PRO A 100 12.20 -10.93 -0.84
N THR A 101 11.34 -10.10 -1.42
CA THR A 101 9.95 -9.97 -0.95
C THR A 101 9.03 -11.09 -1.44
N GLY A 102 9.34 -11.71 -2.59
CA GLY A 102 8.48 -12.70 -3.24
C GLY A 102 7.16 -12.16 -3.83
N LEU A 103 6.88 -10.87 -3.64
CA LEU A 103 5.64 -10.22 -4.11
C LEU A 103 5.61 -10.14 -5.64
N GLN A 104 4.42 -10.31 -6.22
CA GLN A 104 4.16 -10.20 -7.65
C GLN A 104 3.26 -9.01 -7.94
N GLY A 105 3.47 -8.32 -9.06
CA GLY A 105 2.56 -7.28 -9.55
C GLY A 105 1.26 -7.89 -10.07
N GLY A 106 0.12 -7.31 -9.67
CA GLY A 106 -1.21 -7.77 -10.06
C GLY A 106 -1.84 -6.90 -11.15
N CYS A 107 -1.92 -5.59 -10.94
CA CYS A 107 -2.47 -4.64 -11.92
C CYS A 107 -2.14 -3.18 -11.59
N HIS A 108 -2.45 -2.30 -12.54
CA HIS A 108 -2.45 -0.85 -12.38
C HIS A 108 -3.89 -0.32 -12.35
N ILE A 109 -4.19 0.54 -11.38
CA ILE A 109 -5.48 1.24 -11.27
C ILE A 109 -5.28 2.75 -11.30
N PHE A 110 -6.30 3.49 -11.71
CA PHE A 110 -6.25 4.95 -11.89
C PHE A 110 -5.25 5.43 -12.95
N VAL A 111 -5.08 4.68 -14.04
CA VAL A 111 -4.07 5.06 -15.06
C VAL A 111 -4.42 6.35 -15.81
N SER A 112 -5.70 6.77 -15.85
CA SER A 112 -6.08 8.10 -16.37
C SER A 112 -5.41 9.23 -15.61
N ASP A 113 -5.14 9.00 -14.33
CA ASP A 113 -4.55 9.96 -13.42
C ASP A 113 -3.02 9.88 -13.41
N LYS A 114 -2.40 8.91 -14.09
CA LYS A 114 -0.96 8.66 -14.01
C LYS A 114 -0.13 9.93 -14.25
N GLY A 115 0.99 10.05 -13.54
CA GLY A 115 1.97 11.10 -13.84
C GLY A 115 2.44 11.01 -15.28
N ASP A 116 2.53 12.15 -15.95
CA ASP A 116 2.95 12.30 -17.36
C ASP A 116 4.46 12.12 -17.59
N TYR A 117 5.23 11.98 -16.51
CA TYR A 117 6.69 11.90 -16.50
C TYR A 117 7.28 10.48 -16.63
N TYR A 118 6.49 9.47 -17.03
CA TYR A 118 6.95 8.08 -17.23
C TYR A 118 5.97 7.27 -18.07
N ASP A 119 6.30 6.01 -18.38
CA ASP A 119 5.39 5.04 -19.02
C ASP A 119 5.22 3.77 -18.18
N ILE A 120 4.09 3.07 -18.34
CA ILE A 120 3.91 1.71 -17.79
C ILE A 120 4.47 0.72 -18.82
N GLY A 121 5.61 0.10 -18.50
CA GLY A 121 6.35 -0.78 -19.42
C GLY A 121 6.00 -2.27 -19.36
N ASP A 122 5.30 -2.73 -18.32
CA ASP A 122 4.92 -4.14 -18.18
C ASP A 122 3.61 -4.48 -18.92
N ARG A 123 3.21 -5.76 -18.83
CA ARG A 123 1.98 -6.29 -19.46
C ARG A 123 0.86 -6.55 -18.46
N LEU A 124 0.93 -5.99 -17.26
CA LEU A 124 -0.11 -6.18 -16.26
C LEU A 124 -1.41 -5.47 -16.70
N PRO A 125 -2.59 -5.97 -16.27
CA PRO A 125 -3.86 -5.27 -16.50
C PRO A 125 -3.81 -3.81 -16.05
N ARG A 126 -4.42 -2.93 -16.84
CA ARG A 126 -4.48 -1.49 -16.59
C ARG A 126 -5.93 -1.04 -16.59
N PHE A 127 -6.31 -0.30 -15.57
CA PHE A 127 -7.66 0.21 -15.41
C PHE A 127 -7.62 1.73 -15.26
N GLU A 128 -8.44 2.43 -16.07
CA GLU A 128 -8.57 3.89 -16.05
C GLU A 128 -8.93 4.41 -14.65
N ARG A 129 -9.76 3.66 -13.91
CA ARG A 129 -10.15 3.87 -12.51
C ARG A 129 -9.88 2.61 -11.67
N SER A 130 -10.52 2.46 -10.52
CA SER A 130 -10.47 1.22 -9.73
C SER A 130 -11.35 0.11 -10.33
N THR A 131 -11.32 -1.06 -9.71
CA THR A 131 -12.15 -2.23 -10.07
C THR A 131 -13.12 -2.59 -8.94
N PRO A 132 -14.23 -3.30 -9.19
CA PRO A 132 -15.12 -3.77 -8.13
C PRO A 132 -14.43 -4.63 -7.06
N SER A 133 -13.37 -5.34 -7.44
CA SER A 133 -12.56 -6.15 -6.52
C SER A 133 -11.56 -5.34 -5.69
N ILE A 134 -11.24 -4.10 -6.07
CA ILE A 134 -10.30 -3.24 -5.35
C ILE A 134 -11.09 -2.02 -4.86
N LYS A 135 -11.65 -2.13 -3.66
CA LYS A 135 -12.40 -1.04 -3.05
C LYS A 135 -11.46 0.09 -2.64
N VAL A 136 -11.78 1.29 -3.06
CA VAL A 136 -11.07 2.53 -2.75
C VAL A 136 -12.11 3.61 -2.47
N ALA A 137 -11.69 4.78 -1.98
CA ALA A 137 -12.60 5.90 -1.83
C ALA A 137 -13.24 6.20 -3.21
N ASP A 138 -14.55 6.43 -3.22
CA ASP A 138 -15.26 6.82 -4.44
C ASP A 138 -14.57 8.04 -5.09
N ASP A 139 -14.56 8.05 -6.43
CA ASP A 139 -14.05 9.15 -7.23
C ASP A 139 -14.81 10.46 -6.99
#